data_AF-A0A0E3SGN7-F1
#
_entry.id   AF-A0A0E3SGN7-F1
#
_cell.length_a   1.000
_cell.length_b   1.000
_cell.length_c   1.000
_cell.angle_alpha   90.00
_cell.angle_beta   90.00
_cell.angle_gamma   90.00
#
_symmetry.space_group_name_H-M   'P 1'
#
loop_
_entity.id
_entity.type
_entity.pdbx_description
1 polymer ?
#
loop_
_entity_poly.entity_id
_entity_poly.type
_entity_poly.pdbx_seq_one_letter_code
_entity_poly.pdbx_strand_id
1 'polypeptide(L)'
;MNSNLETLKRIKNKICVLHYSSSDMKKHPVKISAITLSEYGNDEAITYSRASKTEEEILSAFFKYVEDNPDKIYVGWNLKNISYGTQVLERRYKELLGKEPPIIKNVFDLDGIIEERYGKKYIGHEPQGKLYNLLSLNNVSCIYFLQGKTEAELYEKNDFREIEMSNSCKVLGIKKILELIFDNKLKTNASLLWKINYKIDNSQFLKFVGFFFAVAGFFISFFGLILTLYAMYK
;
A
#
# COMPACT_ATOMS: atom_id res chain seq x y z
N MET A 1 -0.65 16.07 -9.24
CA MET A 1 -1.84 15.64 -8.48
C MET A 1 -1.79 14.12 -8.44
N ASN A 2 -1.56 13.50 -7.26
CA ASN A 2 -1.51 12.04 -7.10
C ASN A 2 -2.81 11.42 -7.63
N SER A 3 -2.79 10.93 -8.87
CA SER A 3 -3.99 10.49 -9.57
C SER A 3 -4.65 9.32 -8.83
N ASN A 4 -3.85 8.40 -8.29
CA ASN A 4 -4.34 7.19 -7.65
C ASN A 4 -5.01 7.46 -6.31
N LEU A 5 -4.41 8.28 -5.45
CA LEU A 5 -4.96 8.50 -4.10
C LEU A 5 -6.27 9.31 -4.13
N GLU A 6 -6.32 10.38 -4.93
CA GLU A 6 -7.55 11.17 -5.08
C GLU A 6 -8.66 10.35 -5.75
N THR A 7 -8.30 9.49 -6.71
CA THR A 7 -9.25 8.54 -7.31
C THR A 7 -9.80 7.59 -6.26
N LEU A 8 -8.93 6.92 -5.48
CA LEU A 8 -9.35 6.01 -4.41
C LEU A 8 -10.25 6.70 -3.37
N LYS A 9 -9.91 7.94 -2.98
CA LYS A 9 -10.72 8.71 -2.04
C LYS A 9 -12.14 8.99 -2.55
N ARG A 10 -12.30 9.25 -3.87
CA ARG A 10 -13.61 9.48 -4.51
C ARG A 10 -14.47 8.22 -4.58
N ILE A 11 -13.86 7.05 -4.75
CA ILE A 11 -14.54 5.76 -4.90
C ILE A 11 -14.38 4.86 -3.67
N LYS A 12 -14.18 5.47 -2.50
CA LYS A 12 -13.81 4.76 -1.27
C LYS A 12 -14.82 3.67 -0.86
N ASN A 13 -16.10 3.84 -1.17
CA ASN A 13 -17.16 2.86 -0.91
C ASN A 13 -17.03 1.56 -1.73
N LYS A 14 -16.21 1.54 -2.78
CA LYS A 14 -15.91 0.35 -3.59
C LYS A 14 -14.65 -0.38 -3.13
N ILE A 15 -13.91 0.18 -2.17
CA ILE A 15 -12.64 -0.39 -1.73
C ILE A 15 -12.91 -1.63 -0.89
N CYS A 16 -12.19 -2.70 -1.22
CA CYS A 16 -12.03 -3.89 -0.41
C CYS A 16 -10.55 -4.04 -0.07
N VAL A 17 -10.22 -4.00 1.22
CA VAL A 17 -8.85 -4.24 1.68
C VAL A 17 -8.59 -5.75 1.63
N LEU A 18 -7.46 -6.15 1.03
CA LEU A 18 -7.09 -7.54 0.80
C LEU A 18 -5.68 -7.81 1.31
N HIS A 19 -5.52 -8.92 2.05
CA HIS A 19 -4.24 -9.52 2.35
C HIS A 19 -4.36 -11.05 2.39
N TYR A 20 -3.28 -11.75 2.08
CA TYR A 20 -3.22 -13.21 2.19
C TYR A 20 -1.92 -13.63 2.87
N SER A 21 -1.96 -14.79 3.52
CA SER A 21 -0.81 -15.45 4.12
C SER A 21 -0.58 -16.79 3.41
N SER A 22 0.66 -17.25 3.40
CA SER A 22 1.07 -18.46 2.69
C SER A 22 2.10 -19.27 3.49
N SER A 23 2.46 -20.43 2.95
CA SER A 23 3.71 -21.12 3.28
C SER A 23 4.93 -20.26 2.91
N ASP A 24 6.13 -20.76 3.23
CA ASP A 24 7.38 -20.14 2.81
C ASP A 24 7.37 -19.84 1.31
N MET A 25 7.46 -18.56 0.95
CA MET A 25 7.46 -18.05 -0.43
C MET A 25 8.65 -18.57 -1.25
N LYS A 26 9.71 -19.07 -0.60
CA LYS A 26 10.87 -19.67 -1.25
C LYS A 26 10.66 -21.13 -1.64
N LYS A 27 9.63 -21.79 -1.10
CA LYS A 27 9.29 -23.18 -1.40
C LYS A 27 8.15 -23.24 -2.39
N HIS A 28 8.35 -23.93 -3.51
CA HIS A 28 7.32 -24.12 -4.54
C HIS A 28 6.69 -25.52 -4.45
N PRO A 29 5.37 -25.66 -4.65
CA PRO A 29 4.41 -24.58 -4.86
C PRO A 29 4.17 -23.77 -3.58
N VAL A 30 3.93 -22.46 -3.73
CA VAL A 30 3.53 -21.59 -2.61
C VAL A 30 2.08 -21.92 -2.28
N LYS A 31 1.83 -22.37 -1.05
CA LYS A 31 0.50 -22.78 -0.60
C LYS A 31 -0.14 -21.69 0.24
N ILE A 32 -1.44 -21.45 0.06
CA ILE A 32 -2.18 -20.39 0.75
C ILE A 32 -2.73 -20.90 2.08
N SER A 33 -2.50 -20.15 3.16
CA SER A 33 -3.02 -20.48 4.50
C SER A 33 -4.25 -19.66 4.87
N ALA A 34 -4.29 -18.38 4.49
CA ALA A 34 -5.43 -17.51 4.78
C ALA A 34 -5.55 -16.40 3.75
N ILE A 35 -6.79 -16.00 3.44
CA ILE A 35 -7.11 -14.80 2.66
C ILE A 35 -8.15 -14.02 3.47
N THR A 36 -7.87 -12.75 3.74
CA THR A 36 -8.81 -11.87 4.44
C THR A 36 -9.19 -10.67 3.59
N LEU A 37 -10.46 -10.31 3.65
CA LEU A 37 -11.10 -9.19 2.98
C LEU A 37 -11.78 -8.30 4.01
N SER A 38 -11.72 -6.98 3.84
CA SER A 38 -12.54 -6.06 4.63
C SER A 38 -12.99 -4.90 3.76
N GLU A 39 -14.29 -4.71 3.65
CA GLU A 39 -14.85 -3.59 2.88
C GLU A 39 -14.61 -2.26 3.60
N TYR A 40 -14.30 -1.23 2.82
CA TYR A 40 -14.11 0.10 3.38
C TYR A 40 -15.44 0.63 3.94
N GLY A 41 -15.46 0.91 5.24
CA GLY A 41 -16.66 1.33 5.98
C GLY A 41 -17.39 0.21 6.71
N ASN A 42 -16.99 -1.06 6.52
CA ASN A 42 -17.43 -2.18 7.36
C ASN A 42 -16.32 -2.54 8.35
N ASP A 43 -16.65 -2.69 9.63
CA ASP A 43 -15.68 -3.04 10.67
C ASP A 43 -15.36 -4.53 10.74
N GLU A 44 -16.17 -5.35 10.10
CA GLU A 44 -15.93 -6.78 10.00
C GLU A 44 -15.01 -7.13 8.83
N ALA A 45 -14.19 -8.16 9.04
CA ALA A 45 -13.36 -8.77 8.02
C ALA A 45 -13.83 -10.21 7.76
N ILE A 46 -13.87 -10.60 6.50
CA ILE A 46 -14.18 -11.95 6.06
C ILE A 46 -12.85 -12.68 5.86
N THR A 47 -12.64 -13.78 6.59
CA THR A 47 -11.42 -14.58 6.48
C THR A 47 -11.73 -16.00 6.01
N TYR A 48 -11.06 -16.41 4.93
CA TYR A 48 -11.02 -17.79 4.45
C TYR A 48 -9.67 -18.39 4.84
N SER A 49 -9.66 -19.44 5.68
CA SER A 49 -8.43 -19.90 6.32
C SER A 49 -8.37 -21.41 6.55
N ARG A 50 -7.14 -21.93 6.54
CA ARG A 50 -6.80 -23.34 6.76
C ARG A 50 -7.05 -23.82 8.18
N ALA A 51 -7.42 -22.92 9.09
CA ALA A 51 -7.87 -23.31 10.43
C ALA A 51 -9.20 -24.10 10.40
N SER A 52 -10.02 -23.91 9.37
CA SER A 52 -11.33 -24.59 9.25
C SER A 52 -11.64 -25.14 7.84
N LYS A 53 -10.81 -24.84 6.85
CA LYS A 53 -11.06 -25.18 5.44
C LYS A 53 -9.82 -25.79 4.78
N THR A 54 -10.03 -26.52 3.69
CA THR A 54 -8.96 -26.91 2.78
C THR A 54 -8.47 -25.69 1.99
N GLU A 55 -7.27 -25.78 1.42
CA GLU A 55 -6.73 -24.72 0.55
C GLU A 55 -7.61 -24.48 -0.69
N GLU A 56 -8.19 -25.55 -1.24
CA GLU A 56 -9.11 -25.48 -2.39
C GLU A 56 -10.39 -24.70 -2.05
N GLU A 57 -10.98 -24.94 -0.88
CA GLU A 57 -12.17 -24.21 -0.41
C GLU A 57 -11.86 -22.72 -0.18
N ILE A 58 -10.68 -22.39 0.35
CA ILE A 58 -10.24 -21.00 0.57
C ILE A 58 -10.14 -20.25 -0.76
N LEU A 59 -9.44 -20.84 -1.72
CA LEU A 59 -9.23 -20.26 -3.03
C LEU A 59 -10.54 -20.16 -3.81
N SER A 60 -11.37 -21.21 -3.77
CA SER A 60 -12.69 -21.21 -4.41
C SER A 60 -13.60 -20.12 -3.84
N ALA A 61 -13.66 -19.98 -2.52
CA ALA A 61 -14.49 -18.97 -1.88
C ALA A 61 -14.01 -17.54 -2.17
N PHE A 62 -12.69 -17.31 -2.14
CA PHE A 62 -12.12 -16.00 -2.47
C PHE A 62 -12.39 -15.63 -3.94
N PHE A 63 -12.12 -16.52 -4.89
CA PHE A 63 -12.34 -16.21 -6.30
C PHE A 63 -13.81 -16.11 -6.67
N LYS A 64 -14.69 -16.85 -5.98
CA LYS A 64 -16.14 -16.63 -6.06
C LYS A 64 -16.51 -15.23 -5.57
N TYR A 65 -15.96 -14.77 -4.45
CA TYR A 65 -16.18 -13.40 -3.98
C TYR A 65 -15.73 -12.37 -5.02
N VAL A 66 -14.57 -12.57 -5.67
CA VAL A 66 -14.08 -11.70 -6.74
C VAL A 66 -15.03 -11.66 -7.93
N GLU A 67 -15.54 -12.81 -8.36
CA GLU A 67 -16.50 -12.92 -9.46
C GLU A 67 -17.85 -12.26 -9.15
N ASP A 68 -18.36 -12.48 -7.93
CA ASP A 68 -19.63 -11.92 -7.47
C ASP A 68 -19.58 -10.39 -7.26
N ASN A 69 -18.38 -9.80 -7.20
CA ASN A 69 -18.16 -8.38 -6.89
C ASN A 69 -17.27 -7.65 -7.92
N PRO A 70 -17.67 -7.57 -9.19
CA PRO A 70 -16.83 -7.09 -10.29
C PRO A 70 -16.48 -5.59 -10.22
N ASP A 71 -17.20 -4.81 -9.41
CA ASP A 71 -17.00 -3.37 -9.26
C ASP A 71 -16.10 -3.00 -8.06
N LYS A 72 -15.68 -3.98 -7.25
CA LYS A 72 -14.78 -3.75 -6.11
C LYS A 72 -13.37 -3.40 -6.58
N ILE A 73 -12.68 -2.70 -5.69
CA ILE A 73 -11.31 -2.22 -5.88
C ILE A 73 -10.48 -2.79 -4.76
N TYR A 74 -9.49 -3.62 -5.10
CA TYR A 74 -8.68 -4.31 -4.12
C TYR A 74 -7.47 -3.45 -3.73
N VAL A 75 -7.39 -3.08 -2.46
CA VAL A 75 -6.26 -2.31 -1.90
C VAL A 75 -5.54 -3.18 -0.89
N GLY A 76 -4.22 -3.21 -0.94
CA GLY A 76 -3.46 -3.96 0.05
C GLY A 76 -1.97 -3.64 0.00
N TRP A 77 -1.22 -4.31 0.87
CA TRP A 77 0.21 -4.10 0.99
C TRP A 77 0.97 -4.89 -0.08
N ASN A 78 1.63 -4.20 -1.02
CA ASN A 78 2.41 -4.80 -2.09
C ASN A 78 1.66 -5.78 -3.02
N LEU A 79 0.35 -5.58 -3.23
CA LEU A 79 -0.50 -6.50 -4.00
C LEU A 79 -0.14 -6.60 -5.49
N LYS A 80 0.60 -5.64 -6.05
CA LYS A 80 1.02 -5.67 -7.47
C LYS A 80 2.32 -6.42 -7.71
N ASN A 81 3.01 -6.85 -6.65
CA ASN A 81 4.31 -7.49 -6.78
C ASN A 81 4.20 -8.87 -7.45
N ILE A 82 5.05 -9.18 -8.43
CA ILE A 82 4.99 -10.47 -9.15
C ILE A 82 5.32 -11.69 -8.27
N SER A 83 6.13 -11.50 -7.21
CA SER A 83 6.62 -12.57 -6.34
C SER A 83 5.69 -12.89 -5.18
N TYR A 84 4.88 -11.93 -4.73
CA TYR A 84 4.03 -12.06 -3.54
C TYR A 84 2.71 -11.27 -3.61
N GLY A 85 2.34 -10.74 -4.77
CA GLY A 85 1.08 -10.05 -5.02
C GLY A 85 -0.08 -11.00 -5.37
N THR A 86 -1.13 -10.46 -5.95
CA THR A 86 -2.35 -11.22 -6.30
C THR A 86 -2.10 -12.30 -7.34
N GLN A 87 -1.07 -12.16 -8.18
CA GLN A 87 -0.69 -13.15 -9.19
C GLN A 87 -0.30 -14.50 -8.57
N VAL A 88 0.14 -14.52 -7.31
CA VAL A 88 0.42 -15.78 -6.59
C VAL A 88 -0.87 -16.54 -6.31
N LEU A 89 -1.95 -15.83 -5.94
CA LEU A 89 -3.27 -16.42 -5.73
C LEU A 89 -3.83 -17.00 -7.04
N GLU A 90 -3.71 -16.25 -8.13
CA GLU A 90 -4.15 -16.67 -9.47
C GLU A 90 -3.40 -17.93 -9.93
N ARG A 91 -2.07 -17.92 -9.82
CA ARG A 91 -1.24 -19.09 -10.15
C ARG A 91 -1.59 -20.29 -9.29
N ARG A 92 -1.75 -20.09 -7.97
CA ARG A 92 -2.04 -21.20 -7.06
C ARG A 92 -3.43 -21.78 -7.28
N TYR A 93 -4.43 -20.95 -7.59
CA TYR A 93 -5.76 -21.42 -8.00
C TYR A 93 -5.68 -22.31 -9.24
N LYS A 94 -4.96 -21.86 -10.28
CA LYS A 94 -4.77 -22.64 -11.51
C LYS A 94 -4.04 -23.96 -11.26
N GLU A 95 -2.96 -23.94 -10.48
CA GLU A 95 -2.18 -25.13 -10.13
C GLU A 95 -3.01 -26.15 -9.33
N LEU A 96 -3.81 -25.69 -8.36
CA LEU A 96 -4.53 -26.57 -7.44
C LEU A 96 -5.85 -27.08 -8.03
N LEU A 97 -6.59 -26.24 -8.76
CA LEU A 97 -7.91 -26.58 -9.28
C LEU A 97 -7.92 -26.95 -10.77
N GLY A 98 -6.84 -26.68 -11.52
CA GLY A 98 -6.76 -26.97 -12.95
C GLY A 98 -7.65 -26.10 -13.85
N LYS A 99 -8.16 -24.98 -13.34
CA LYS A 99 -9.04 -24.03 -14.06
C LYS A 99 -8.48 -22.61 -13.97
N GLU A 100 -8.77 -21.79 -14.98
CA GLU A 100 -8.37 -20.38 -14.96
C GLU A 100 -9.11 -19.63 -13.84
N PRO A 101 -8.41 -18.81 -13.04
CA PRO A 101 -9.04 -18.00 -12.01
C PRO A 101 -9.83 -16.83 -12.62
N PRO A 102 -10.92 -16.38 -11.97
CA PRO A 102 -11.48 -15.06 -12.20
C PRO A 102 -10.40 -13.97 -12.09
N ILE A 103 -10.43 -13.00 -13.00
CA ILE A 103 -9.44 -11.92 -13.03
C ILE A 103 -9.69 -10.95 -11.88
N ILE A 104 -8.68 -10.73 -11.03
CA ILE A 104 -8.74 -9.71 -9.98
C ILE A 104 -8.47 -8.34 -10.62
N LYS A 105 -9.53 -7.63 -10.99
CA LYS A 105 -9.45 -6.29 -11.59
C LYS A 105 -9.20 -5.22 -10.51
N ASN A 106 -8.69 -4.06 -10.92
CA ASN A 106 -8.57 -2.87 -10.07
C ASN A 106 -7.76 -3.06 -8.77
N VAL A 107 -6.57 -3.64 -8.88
CA VAL A 107 -5.64 -3.78 -7.75
C VAL A 107 -4.84 -2.49 -7.54
N PHE A 108 -4.75 -2.04 -6.29
CA PHE A 108 -3.94 -0.89 -5.87
C PHE A 108 -2.97 -1.29 -4.76
N ASP A 109 -1.74 -0.82 -4.90
CA ASP A 109 -0.66 -1.09 -3.95
C ASP A 109 -0.52 0.08 -2.97
N LEU A 110 -0.81 -0.18 -1.71
CA LEU A 110 -0.78 0.85 -0.66
C LEU A 110 0.64 1.31 -0.32
N ASP A 111 1.66 0.43 -0.36
CA ASP A 111 3.05 0.83 -0.09
C ASP A 111 3.48 1.86 -1.15
N GLY A 112 3.22 1.55 -2.43
CA GLY A 112 3.50 2.45 -3.54
C GLY A 112 2.75 3.80 -3.46
N ILE A 113 1.47 3.79 -3.06
CA ILE A 113 0.69 5.03 -2.87
C ILE A 113 1.29 5.89 -1.74
N ILE A 114 1.74 5.26 -0.66
CA ILE A 114 2.37 5.96 0.46
C ILE A 114 3.76 6.50 0.04
N GLU A 115 4.56 5.71 -0.69
CA GLU A 115 5.85 6.15 -1.22
C GLU A 115 5.72 7.34 -2.18
N GLU A 116 4.72 7.33 -3.07
CA GLU A 116 4.46 8.45 -3.98
C GLU A 116 4.15 9.74 -3.20
N ARG A 117 3.40 9.62 -2.09
CA ARG A 117 2.96 10.77 -1.29
C ARG A 117 4.02 11.27 -0.30
N TYR A 118 4.69 10.36 0.41
CA TYR A 118 5.57 10.67 1.54
C TYR A 118 7.04 10.36 1.25
N GLY A 119 7.35 9.88 0.05
CA GLY A 119 8.70 9.55 -0.39
C GLY A 119 9.14 8.17 0.08
N LYS A 120 10.15 7.60 -0.56
CA LYS A 120 10.66 6.24 -0.28
C LYS A 120 11.12 6.02 1.17
N LYS A 121 11.45 7.10 1.89
CA LYS A 121 11.89 7.06 3.30
C LYS A 121 10.76 7.35 4.29
N TYR A 122 9.49 7.17 3.90
CA TYR A 122 8.34 7.44 4.76
C TYR A 122 8.33 6.57 6.03
N ILE A 123 8.94 5.38 5.99
CA ILE A 123 9.14 4.50 7.14
C ILE A 123 10.39 3.63 6.91
N GLY A 124 11.08 3.25 7.99
CA GLY A 124 12.19 2.29 7.93
C GLY A 124 11.68 0.85 7.78
N HIS A 125 12.51 -0.01 7.16
CA HIS A 125 12.22 -1.45 7.08
C HIS A 125 12.46 -2.15 8.43
N GLU A 126 13.59 -1.86 9.07
CA GLU A 126 13.94 -2.43 10.37
C GLU A 126 13.13 -1.80 11.51
N PRO A 127 12.77 -2.56 12.57
CA PRO A 127 13.19 -3.94 12.85
C PRO A 127 12.22 -5.05 12.38
N GLN A 128 10.97 -4.76 12.03
CA GLN A 128 9.94 -5.80 11.79
C GLN A 128 9.23 -5.71 10.44
N GLY A 129 9.76 -4.89 9.52
CA GLY A 129 9.15 -4.59 8.23
C GLY A 129 8.34 -3.30 8.24
N LYS A 130 8.24 -2.69 7.06
CA LYS A 130 7.58 -1.39 6.86
C LYS A 130 6.14 -1.35 7.38
N LEU A 131 5.33 -2.39 7.12
CA LEU A 131 3.92 -2.42 7.53
C LEU A 131 3.78 -2.35 9.06
N TYR A 132 4.47 -3.24 9.78
CA TYR A 132 4.46 -3.24 11.25
C TYR A 132 4.91 -1.90 11.81
N ASN A 133 6.05 -1.39 11.32
CA ASN A 133 6.62 -0.13 11.78
C ASN A 133 5.65 1.04 11.55
N LEU A 134 4.94 1.05 10.41
CA LEU A 134 3.97 2.08 10.09
C LEU A 134 2.74 2.00 11.00
N LEU A 135 2.23 0.79 11.27
CA LEU A 135 1.13 0.57 12.21
C LEU A 135 1.51 1.06 13.62
N SER A 136 2.68 0.66 14.10
CA SER A 136 3.23 1.06 15.39
C SER A 136 3.38 2.57 15.51
N LEU A 137 3.98 3.24 14.52
CA LEU A 137 4.13 4.70 14.49
C LEU A 137 2.79 5.45 14.56
N ASN A 138 1.73 4.84 14.02
CA ASN A 138 0.39 5.42 13.99
C ASN A 138 -0.49 4.96 15.15
N ASN A 139 0.05 4.26 16.15
CA ASN A 139 -0.69 3.69 17.27
C ASN A 139 -1.86 2.80 16.83
N VAL A 140 -1.72 2.11 15.69
CA VAL A 140 -2.71 1.15 15.22
C VAL A 140 -2.38 -0.20 15.85
N SER A 141 -3.26 -0.66 16.75
CA SER A 141 -3.08 -1.92 17.44
C SER A 141 -3.18 -3.09 16.46
N CYS A 142 -2.16 -3.94 16.45
CA CYS A 142 -2.21 -5.24 15.79
C CYS A 142 -1.46 -6.29 16.63
N ILE A 143 -2.12 -6.75 17.69
CA ILE A 143 -1.53 -7.62 18.72
C ILE A 143 -1.07 -8.97 18.15
N TYR A 144 -1.79 -9.50 17.16
CA TYR A 144 -1.49 -10.78 16.51
C TYR A 144 -0.56 -10.63 15.29
N PHE A 145 0.16 -9.51 15.15
CA PHE A 145 1.04 -9.33 14.00
C PHE A 145 2.17 -10.37 14.02
N LEU A 146 2.29 -11.13 12.93
CA LEU A 146 3.35 -12.10 12.70
C LEU A 146 4.19 -11.65 11.52
N GLN A 147 5.50 -11.81 11.64
CA GLN A 147 6.41 -11.63 10.50
C GLN A 147 6.33 -12.83 9.57
N GLY A 148 6.64 -12.62 8.28
CA GLY A 148 6.53 -13.67 7.27
C GLY A 148 7.35 -14.93 7.57
N LYS A 149 8.51 -14.80 8.25
CA LYS A 149 9.29 -15.94 8.72
C LYS A 149 8.51 -16.79 9.74
N THR A 150 7.91 -16.14 10.73
CA THR A 150 7.10 -16.80 11.75
C THR A 150 5.83 -17.41 11.17
N GLU A 151 5.17 -16.74 10.22
CA GLU A 151 4.03 -17.31 9.49
C GLU A 151 4.42 -18.59 8.74
N ALA A 152 5.57 -18.61 8.07
CA ALA A 152 6.08 -19.79 7.41
C ALA A 152 6.41 -20.93 8.39
N GLU A 153 6.99 -20.63 9.55
CA GLU A 153 7.27 -21.63 10.59
C GLU A 153 5.99 -22.23 11.19
N LEU A 154 4.97 -21.41 11.43
CA LEU A 154 3.65 -21.87 11.91
C LEU A 154 2.91 -22.68 10.85
N TYR A 155 3.10 -22.34 9.56
CA TYR A 155 2.52 -23.08 8.45
C TYR A 155 2.99 -24.55 8.47
N GLU A 156 4.29 -24.78 8.64
CA GLU A 156 4.87 -26.13 8.70
C GLU A 156 4.36 -26.93 9.91
N LYS A 157 3.99 -26.24 10.99
CA LYS A 157 3.41 -26.84 12.21
C LYS A 157 1.89 -27.07 12.11
N ASN A 158 1.25 -26.62 11.04
CA ASN A 158 -0.21 -26.58 10.89
C ASN A 158 -0.93 -25.70 11.93
N ASP A 159 -0.25 -24.72 12.52
CA ASP A 159 -0.84 -23.74 13.44
C ASP A 159 -1.55 -22.61 12.67
N PHE A 160 -2.60 -22.96 11.92
CA PHE A 160 -3.29 -22.03 11.03
C PHE A 160 -4.11 -20.97 11.77
N ARG A 161 -4.49 -21.20 13.02
CA ARG A 161 -5.29 -20.25 13.82
C ARG A 161 -4.51 -18.97 14.11
N GLU A 162 -3.23 -19.07 14.45
CA GLU A 162 -2.36 -17.90 14.67
C GLU A 162 -2.14 -17.11 13.37
N ILE A 163 -1.96 -17.82 12.25
CA ILE A 163 -1.82 -17.21 10.93
C ILE A 163 -3.11 -16.47 10.55
N GLU A 164 -4.28 -17.07 10.78
CA GLU A 164 -5.59 -16.46 10.54
C GLU A 164 -5.77 -15.15 11.32
N MET A 165 -5.47 -15.17 12.63
CA MET A 165 -5.55 -13.98 13.48
C MET A 165 -4.59 -12.89 12.99
N SER A 166 -3.38 -13.27 12.60
CA SER A 166 -2.41 -12.34 12.03
C SER A 166 -2.87 -11.73 10.72
N ASN A 167 -3.41 -12.55 9.82
CA ASN A 167 -3.86 -12.13 8.51
C ASN A 167 -5.01 -11.11 8.63
N SER A 168 -6.00 -11.40 9.48
CA SER A 168 -7.09 -10.48 9.77
C SER A 168 -6.61 -9.17 10.41
N CYS A 169 -5.72 -9.27 11.38
CA CYS A 169 -5.10 -8.12 12.04
C CYS A 169 -4.36 -7.20 11.04
N LYS A 170 -3.64 -7.78 10.08
CA LYS A 170 -2.98 -7.03 8.99
C LYS A 170 -3.98 -6.32 8.08
N VAL A 171 -5.08 -6.97 7.69
CA VAL A 171 -6.14 -6.34 6.87
C VAL A 171 -6.75 -5.15 7.59
N LEU A 172 -7.14 -5.32 8.85
CA LEU A 172 -7.72 -4.24 9.65
C LEU A 172 -6.71 -3.10 9.88
N GLY A 173 -5.44 -3.44 10.11
CA GLY A 173 -4.36 -2.47 10.19
C GLY A 173 -4.19 -1.67 8.89
N ILE A 174 -4.15 -2.34 7.74
CA ILE A 174 -4.06 -1.72 6.41
C ILE A 174 -5.26 -0.81 6.16
N LYS A 175 -6.48 -1.26 6.49
CA LYS A 175 -7.69 -0.42 6.43
C LYS A 175 -7.52 0.85 7.26
N LYS A 176 -6.98 0.73 8.48
CA LYS A 176 -6.76 1.90 9.34
C LYS A 176 -5.73 2.87 8.77
N ILE A 177 -4.65 2.36 8.19
CA ILE A 177 -3.66 3.18 7.48
C ILE A 177 -4.31 3.91 6.30
N LEU A 178 -5.14 3.24 5.52
CA LEU A 178 -5.86 3.84 4.40
C LEU A 178 -6.77 4.99 4.85
N GLU A 179 -7.52 4.80 5.94
CA GLU A 179 -8.33 5.86 6.56
C GLU A 179 -7.48 7.07 6.97
N LEU A 180 -6.34 6.84 7.65
CA LEU A 180 -5.42 7.91 8.05
C LEU A 180 -4.84 8.68 6.86
N ILE A 181 -4.59 8.00 5.73
CA ILE A 181 -4.13 8.66 4.51
C ILE A 181 -5.24 9.53 3.92
N PHE A 182 -6.48 9.02 3.82
CA PHE A 182 -7.60 9.80 3.31
C PHE A 182 -7.89 11.04 4.15
N ASP A 183 -7.70 10.95 5.46
CA ASP A 183 -7.83 12.06 6.41
C ASP A 183 -6.63 13.00 6.45
N ASN A 184 -5.55 12.71 5.71
CA ASN A 184 -4.26 13.40 5.79
C ASN A 184 -3.61 13.38 7.20
N LYS A 185 -3.91 12.37 8.02
CA LYS A 185 -3.45 12.20 9.41
C LYS A 185 -2.32 11.16 9.57
N LEU A 186 -1.94 10.47 8.49
CA LEU A 186 -0.90 9.45 8.55
C LEU A 186 0.44 10.03 9.02
N LYS A 187 0.97 9.50 10.12
CA LYS A 187 2.31 9.80 10.64
C LYS A 187 3.35 8.99 9.86
N THR A 188 4.42 9.68 9.46
CA THR A 188 5.54 9.13 8.67
C THR A 188 6.86 9.76 9.09
N ASN A 189 7.96 9.06 8.85
CA ASN A 189 9.34 9.52 9.02
C ASN A 189 9.86 10.32 7.81
N ALA A 190 8.96 10.76 6.93
CA ALA A 190 9.31 11.56 5.76
C ALA A 190 9.99 12.87 6.17
N SER A 191 11.08 13.21 5.49
CA SER A 191 11.85 14.42 5.79
C SER A 191 11.03 15.69 5.56
N LEU A 192 11.32 16.74 6.32
CA LEU A 192 10.66 18.03 6.16
C LEU A 192 10.82 18.58 4.73
N LEU A 193 12.03 18.44 4.17
CA LEU A 193 12.32 18.84 2.78
C LEU A 193 11.43 18.11 1.77
N TRP A 194 11.21 16.79 1.93
CA TRP A 194 10.29 16.05 1.07
C TRP A 194 8.87 16.60 1.15
N LYS A 195 8.37 16.85 2.38
CA LYS A 195 7.02 17.38 2.59
C LYS A 195 6.84 18.76 1.94
N ILE A 196 7.85 19.63 2.01
CA ILE A 196 7.86 20.94 1.37
C ILE A 196 7.85 20.79 -0.16
N ASN A 197 8.80 20.03 -0.71
CA ASN A 197 8.93 19.83 -2.16
C ASN A 197 7.65 19.22 -2.73
N TYR A 198 7.11 18.18 -2.09
CA TYR A 198 5.86 17.56 -2.50
C TYR A 198 4.68 18.55 -2.52
N LYS A 199 4.59 19.48 -1.54
CA LYS A 199 3.56 20.51 -1.49
C LYS A 199 3.72 21.55 -2.60
N ILE A 200 4.96 21.95 -2.91
CA ILE A 200 5.26 22.84 -4.04
C ILE A 200 4.90 22.15 -5.36
N ASP A 201 5.32 20.90 -5.55
CA ASP A 201 5.08 20.12 -6.77
C ASP A 201 3.60 19.88 -7.06
N ASN A 202 2.77 19.79 -6.02
CA ASN A 202 1.33 19.59 -6.17
C ASN A 202 0.50 20.88 -6.12
N SER A 203 1.12 22.06 -5.94
CA SER A 203 0.43 23.35 -5.92
C SER A 203 0.81 24.22 -7.12
N GLN A 204 -0.13 24.39 -8.06
CA GLN A 204 0.07 25.27 -9.22
C GLN A 204 0.35 26.72 -8.80
N PHE A 205 -0.30 27.19 -7.74
CA PHE A 205 -0.07 28.52 -7.19
C PHE A 205 1.37 28.70 -6.69
N LEU A 206 1.91 27.74 -5.91
CA LEU A 206 3.28 27.84 -5.40
C LEU A 206 4.31 27.76 -6.53
N LYS A 207 4.07 26.94 -7.55
CA LYS A 207 4.89 26.91 -8.77
C LYS A 207 4.90 28.25 -9.48
N PHE A 208 3.72 28.86 -9.65
CA PHE A 208 3.59 30.17 -10.27
C PHE A 208 4.31 31.27 -9.48
N VAL A 209 4.15 31.28 -8.15
CA VAL A 209 4.87 32.21 -7.27
C VAL A 209 6.39 32.02 -7.38
N GLY A 210 6.87 30.77 -7.33
CA GLY A 210 8.30 30.47 -7.50
C GLY A 210 8.85 30.92 -8.85
N PHE A 211 8.09 30.70 -9.93
CA PHE A 211 8.44 31.19 -11.27
C PHE A 211 8.54 32.71 -11.32
N PHE A 212 7.59 33.43 -10.70
CA PHE A 212 7.60 34.88 -10.66
C PHE A 212 8.84 35.43 -9.95
N PHE A 213 9.21 34.86 -8.79
CA PHE A 213 10.43 35.26 -8.09
C PHE A 213 11.70 34.95 -8.89
N ALA A 214 11.74 33.83 -9.62
CA ALA A 214 12.88 33.51 -10.48
C ALA A 214 13.05 34.54 -11.61
N VAL A 215 11.95 34.95 -12.24
CA VAL A 215 11.94 36.00 -13.27
C VAL A 215 12.39 37.35 -12.70
N ALA A 216 11.84 37.76 -11.55
CA ALA A 216 12.26 39.00 -10.88
C ALA A 216 13.76 38.98 -10.52
N GLY A 217 14.26 37.86 -9.99
CA GLY A 217 15.68 37.69 -9.65
C GLY A 217 16.60 37.75 -10.87
N PHE A 218 16.16 37.23 -12.02
CA PHE A 218 16.89 37.35 -13.29
C PHE A 218 17.03 38.83 -13.71
N PHE A 219 15.95 39.61 -13.64
CA PHE A 219 16.00 41.04 -13.99
C PHE A 219 16.89 41.86 -13.05
N ILE A 220 16.85 41.59 -11.73
CA ILE A 220 17.73 42.26 -10.76
C ILE A 220 19.19 41.95 -11.06
N SER A 221 19.53 40.68 -11.30
CA SER A 221 20.90 40.27 -11.65
C SER A 221 21.37 40.89 -12.96
N PHE A 222 20.50 40.93 -13.98
CA PHE A 222 20.79 41.54 -15.27
C PHE A 222 21.04 43.05 -15.16
N PHE A 223 20.21 43.76 -14.38
CA PHE A 223 20.39 45.19 -14.13
C PHE A 223 21.70 45.48 -13.37
N GLY A 224 22.03 44.65 -12.36
CA GLY A 224 23.31 44.72 -11.66
C GLY A 224 24.52 44.53 -12.57
N LEU A 225 24.44 43.60 -13.52
CA LEU A 225 25.48 43.40 -14.54
C LEU A 225 25.68 44.64 -15.42
N ILE A 226 24.58 45.22 -15.94
CA ILE A 226 24.63 46.43 -16.77
C ILE A 226 25.29 47.58 -16.00
N LEU A 227 24.91 47.79 -14.74
CA LEU A 227 25.52 48.82 -13.90
C LEU A 227 27.01 48.60 -13.68
N THR A 228 27.42 47.35 -13.46
CA THR A 228 28.83 46.98 -13.25
C THR A 228 29.66 47.24 -14.50
N LEU A 229 29.16 46.86 -15.68
CA LEU A 229 29.80 47.14 -16.97
C LEU A 229 29.89 48.65 -17.22
N TYR A 230 28.82 49.41 -16.98
CA TYR A 230 28.83 50.87 -17.13
C TYR A 230 29.90 51.55 -16.26
N ALA A 231 30.11 51.07 -15.03
CA ALA A 231 31.12 51.60 -14.13
C ALA A 231 32.56 51.30 -14.58
N MET A 232 32.80 50.22 -15.33
CA MET A 232 34.13 49.86 -15.85
C MET A 232 34.56 50.67 -17.07
N TYR A 233 33.60 51.19 -17.84
CA TYR A 233 33.85 51.99 -19.05
C TYR A 233 33.78 53.51 -18.80
N LYS A 234 33.72 53.93 -17.54
CA LYS A 234 33.76 55.32 -17.08
C LYS A 234 35.11 55.63 -16.45
#